data_AF-A0A7C5EUC6-F1
#
_entry.id   AF-A0A7C5EUC6-F1
#
_cell.length_a   1.000
_cell.length_b   1.000
_cell.length_c   1.000
_cell.angle_alpha   90.00
_cell.angle_beta   90.00
_cell.angle_gamma   90.00
#
_symmetry.space_group_name_H-M   'P 1'
#
loop_
_entity.id
_entity.type
_entity.pdbx_description
1 polymer ?
#
loop_
_entity_poly.entity_id
_entity_poly.type
_entity_poly.pdbx_seq_one_letter_code
_entity_poly.pdbx_strand_id
1 'polypeptide(L)'
;MLKRTLLIALLGVSIASAKSYTFTVSDAAHAGNIQLAPGQYTLKLDGSQVVILDRNGRKIEASAKIEPADRKFDYTAVFLSKEDGKNKIQWITLAGSKNKVVFE
;
A
#
# COMPACT_ATOMS: atom_id res chain seq x y z
N MET A 1 10.52 53.35 -21.89
CA MET A 1 11.36 53.08 -20.70
C MET A 1 10.86 51.82 -20.02
N LEU A 2 11.78 50.88 -19.85
CA LEU A 2 11.69 49.53 -19.29
C LEU A 2 10.94 49.45 -17.95
N LYS A 3 9.97 48.52 -17.80
CA LYS A 3 9.78 47.74 -16.55
C LYS A 3 9.25 46.33 -16.88
N ARG A 4 10.19 45.42 -17.14
CA ARG A 4 9.97 43.96 -17.22
C ARG A 4 9.70 43.45 -15.80
N THR A 5 8.44 43.18 -15.46
CA THR A 5 8.11 42.51 -14.20
C THR A 5 8.14 41.01 -14.43
N LEU A 6 9.23 40.36 -14.03
CA LEU A 6 9.39 38.91 -14.08
C LEU A 6 8.62 38.29 -12.90
N LEU A 7 7.43 37.76 -13.17
CA LEU A 7 6.69 36.94 -12.20
C LEU A 7 7.31 35.54 -12.17
N ILE A 8 8.13 35.25 -11.16
CA ILE A 8 8.56 33.88 -10.85
C ILE A 8 7.39 33.19 -10.15
N ALA A 9 6.65 32.39 -10.90
CA ALA A 9 5.69 31.44 -10.34
C ALA A 9 6.47 30.27 -9.75
N LEU A 10 6.67 30.28 -8.43
CA LEU A 10 7.22 29.15 -7.70
C LEU A 10 6.14 28.05 -7.68
N LEU A 11 6.15 27.16 -8.67
CA LEU A 11 5.36 25.94 -8.64
C LEU A 11 5.87 25.08 -7.49
N GLY A 12 5.20 25.16 -6.34
CA GLY A 12 5.43 24.27 -5.22
C GLY A 12 5.08 22.85 -5.65
N VAL A 13 6.07 22.06 -6.02
CA VAL A 13 5.91 20.62 -6.23
C VAL A 13 5.62 20.04 -4.84
N SER A 14 4.34 19.85 -4.54
CA SER A 14 3.92 19.06 -3.39
C SER A 14 4.42 17.63 -3.60
N ILE A 15 5.53 17.28 -2.96
CA ILE A 15 5.98 15.90 -2.80
C ILE A 15 4.87 15.16 -2.05
N ALA A 16 4.03 14.44 -2.80
CA ALA A 16 3.10 13.48 -2.24
C ALA A 16 3.93 12.42 -1.51
N SER A 17 4.00 12.52 -0.18
CA SER A 17 4.66 11.50 0.63
C SER A 17 3.80 10.25 0.58
N ALA A 18 4.24 9.26 -0.21
CA ALA A 18 3.59 7.96 -0.30
C ALA A 18 3.60 7.29 1.08
N LYS A 19 2.42 7.05 1.65
CA LYS A 19 2.29 6.36 2.95
C LYS A 19 2.77 4.92 2.78
N SER A 20 3.66 4.50 3.68
CA SER A 20 4.25 3.16 3.69
C SER A 20 3.85 2.43 4.97
N TYR A 21 3.49 1.16 4.85
CA TYR A 21 3.05 0.31 5.95
C TYR A 21 3.79 -1.02 5.89
N THR A 22 4.40 -1.43 7.00
CA THR A 22 5.09 -2.72 7.08
C THR A 22 4.13 -3.79 7.56
N PHE A 23 4.20 -4.98 6.95
CA PHE A 23 3.46 -6.15 7.39
C PHE A 23 4.32 -7.40 7.24
N THR A 24 4.00 -8.44 8.02
CA THR A 24 4.73 -9.71 8.04
C THR A 24 3.80 -10.82 7.60
N VAL A 25 4.31 -11.66 6.71
CA VAL A 25 3.67 -12.90 6.26
C VAL A 25 4.37 -14.03 7.01
N SER A 26 3.66 -14.70 7.92
CA SER A 26 4.27 -15.75 8.77
C SER A 26 4.43 -17.07 8.03
N ASP A 27 3.45 -17.41 7.19
CA ASP A 27 3.41 -18.59 6.34
C ASP A 27 3.10 -18.18 4.91
N ALA A 28 3.51 -18.97 3.92
CA ALA A 28 3.28 -18.64 2.51
C ALA A 28 1.78 -18.39 2.26
N ALA A 29 1.45 -17.24 1.65
CA ALA A 29 0.07 -16.80 1.48
C ALA A 29 -0.15 -16.11 0.12
N HIS A 30 -1.32 -16.32 -0.48
CA HIS A 30 -1.68 -15.70 -1.74
C HIS A 30 -2.18 -14.26 -1.52
N ALA A 31 -1.58 -13.29 -2.20
CA ALA A 31 -2.02 -11.92 -2.29
C ALA A 31 -2.57 -11.68 -3.70
N GLY A 32 -3.84 -11.97 -3.89
CA GLY A 32 -4.48 -11.99 -5.21
C GLY A 32 -3.86 -13.05 -6.13
N ASN A 33 -3.30 -12.63 -7.27
CA ASN A 33 -2.71 -13.52 -8.27
C ASN A 33 -1.28 -14.01 -7.94
N ILE A 34 -0.67 -13.56 -6.84
CA ILE A 34 0.71 -13.92 -6.49
C ILE A 34 0.78 -14.65 -5.15
N GLN A 35 1.80 -15.49 -4.98
CA GLN A 35 2.12 -16.10 -3.69
C GLN A 35 3.28 -15.35 -3.03
N LEU A 36 3.05 -14.84 -1.82
CA LEU A 36 4.08 -14.28 -0.96
C LEU A 36 4.71 -15.38 -0.12
N ALA A 37 6.04 -15.36 -0.05
CA ALA A 37 6.79 -16.23 0.85
C ALA A 37 6.73 -15.67 2.29
N PRO A 38 7.05 -16.49 3.31
CA PRO A 38 7.23 -15.98 4.66
C PRO A 38 8.29 -14.87 4.70
N GLY A 39 7.95 -13.75 5.33
CA GLY A 39 8.85 -12.61 5.43
C GLY A 39 8.18 -11.27 5.68
N GLN A 40 9.00 -10.23 5.75
CA GLN A 40 8.57 -8.85 5.91
C GLN A 40 8.39 -8.19 4.55
N TYR A 41 7.30 -7.44 4.42
CA TYR A 41 6.93 -6.69 3.23
C TYR A 41 6.56 -5.25 3.59
N THR A 42 6.66 -4.36 2.60
CA THR A 42 6.21 -2.97 2.71
C THR A 42 5.12 -2.72 1.70
N LEU A 43 3.96 -2.27 2.17
CA LEU A 43 2.86 -1.79 1.35
C LEU A 43 2.99 -0.27 1.24
N LYS A 44 3.15 0.23 0.02
CA LYS A 44 3.14 1.65 -0.31
C LYS A 44 1.84 2.02 -1.00
N LEU A 45 1.27 3.14 -0.60
CA LEU A 45 0.20 3.80 -1.32
C LEU A 45 0.78 4.94 -2.15
N ASP A 46 0.73 4.80 -3.47
CA ASP A 46 1.12 5.83 -4.43
C ASP A 46 -0.14 6.36 -5.13
N GLY A 47 -0.72 7.43 -4.57
CA GLY A 47 -2.04 7.92 -4.97
C GLY A 47 -3.13 6.86 -4.74
N SER A 48 -3.72 6.36 -5.82
CA SER A 48 -4.71 5.28 -5.82
C SER A 48 -4.11 3.89 -6.02
N GLN A 49 -2.80 3.79 -6.24
CA GLN A 49 -2.12 2.53 -6.51
C GLN A 49 -1.55 1.91 -5.24
N VAL A 50 -1.69 0.59 -5.13
CA VAL A 50 -1.05 -0.24 -4.12
C VAL A 50 0.23 -0.83 -4.70
N VAL A 51 1.35 -0.64 -4.00
CA VAL A 51 2.65 -1.20 -4.38
C VAL A 51 3.19 -2.03 -3.22
N ILE A 52 3.46 -3.31 -3.45
CA ILE A 52 4.14 -4.16 -2.47
C ILE A 52 5.62 -4.20 -2.79
N LEU A 53 6.46 -4.04 -1.78
CA LEU A 53 7.89 -4.22 -1.85
C LEU A 53 8.32 -5.36 -0.94
N ASP A 54 9.21 -6.23 -1.42
CA ASP A 54 9.90 -7.17 -0.56
C ASP A 54 10.98 -6.48 0.30
N ARG A 55 11.64 -7.26 1.17
CA ARG A 55 12.72 -6.77 2.04
C ARG A 55 13.89 -6.11 1.29
N ASN A 56 14.10 -6.45 0.02
CA ASN A 56 15.17 -5.91 -0.82
C ASN A 56 14.69 -4.69 -1.63
N GLY A 57 13.44 -4.26 -1.44
CA GLY A 57 12.83 -3.16 -2.19
C GLY A 57 12.34 -3.54 -3.57
N ARG A 58 12.32 -4.83 -3.92
CA ARG A 58 11.81 -5.28 -5.23
C ARG A 58 10.29 -5.13 -5.26
N LYS A 59 9.81 -4.48 -6.31
CA LYS A 59 8.37 -4.32 -6.55
C LYS A 59 7.73 -5.67 -6.87
N ILE A 60 6.62 -5.92 -6.19
CA ILE A 60 5.76 -7.06 -6.36
C ILE A 60 4.40 -6.52 -6.80
N GLU A 61 3.96 -6.96 -7.97
CA GLU A 61 2.67 -6.57 -8.53
C GLU A 61 1.61 -7.59 -8.09
N ALA A 62 0.73 -7.16 -7.19
CA ALA A 62 -0.42 -7.93 -6.72
C ALA A 62 -1.69 -7.22 -7.16
N SER A 63 -2.71 -7.99 -7.55
CA SER A 63 -4.05 -7.43 -7.77
C SER A 63 -4.65 -7.00 -6.44
N ALA A 64 -4.77 -5.68 -6.25
CA ALA A 64 -5.23 -5.11 -4.99
C ALA A 64 -5.97 -3.79 -5.19
N LYS A 65 -6.96 -3.53 -4.33
CA LYS A 65 -7.79 -2.33 -4.33
C LYS A 65 -7.81 -1.69 -2.95
N ILE A 66 -7.88 -0.36 -2.92
CA ILE A 66 -8.05 0.39 -1.67
C ILE A 66 -9.55 0.55 -1.42
N GLU A 67 -10.02 0.05 -0.29
CA GLU A 67 -11.40 0.20 0.15
C GLU A 67 -11.48 1.03 1.43
N PRO A 68 -12.39 2.02 1.49
CA PRO A 68 -12.70 2.71 2.74
C PRO A 68 -13.48 1.79 3.69
N ALA A 69 -13.36 2.06 4.98
CA ALA A 69 -14.07 1.43 6.07
C ALA A 69 -14.73 2.50 6.96
N ASP A 70 -15.73 2.09 7.74
CA ASP A 70 -16.52 3.03 8.56
C ASP A 70 -15.68 3.64 9.70
N ARG A 71 -14.73 2.87 10.22
CA ARG A 71 -13.85 3.24 11.34
C ARG A 71 -12.40 3.38 10.93
N LYS A 72 -11.67 4.18 11.70
CA LYS A 72 -10.22 4.29 11.61
C LYS A 72 -9.58 3.02 12.18
N PHE A 73 -8.51 2.56 11.54
CA PHE A 73 -7.69 1.45 12.02
C PHE A 73 -6.53 1.97 12.86
N ASP A 74 -6.35 1.39 14.04
CA ASP A 74 -5.23 1.74 14.93
C ASP A 74 -3.95 1.00 14.56
N TYR A 75 -4.10 -0.16 13.90
CA TYR A 75 -3.00 -1.05 13.54
C TYR A 75 -3.07 -1.49 12.08
N THR A 76 -1.89 -1.79 11.53
CA THR A 76 -1.75 -2.49 10.26
C THR A 76 -1.80 -3.98 10.56
N ALA A 77 -2.85 -4.65 10.10
CA ALA A 77 -3.08 -6.06 10.36
C ALA A 77 -3.41 -6.80 9.07
N VAL A 78 -2.89 -8.01 8.94
CA VAL A 78 -3.12 -8.90 7.79
C VAL A 78 -4.25 -9.85 8.14
N PHE A 79 -5.31 -9.86 7.33
CA PHE A 79 -6.43 -10.78 7.48
C PHE A 79 -6.30 -11.91 6.47
N LEU A 80 -6.23 -13.13 7.01
CA LEU A 80 -6.07 -14.36 6.24
C LEU A 80 -7.38 -15.15 6.23
N SER A 81 -7.67 -15.78 5.09
CA SER A 81 -8.60 -16.89 4.99
C SER A 81 -7.84 -18.14 4.53
N LYS A 82 -8.47 -19.31 4.72
CA LYS A 82 -8.00 -20.56 4.12
C LYS A 82 -8.93 -20.93 2.97
N GLU A 83 -8.36 -21.14 1.80
CA GLU A 83 -9.05 -21.59 0.58
C GLU A 83 -8.22 -22.75 0.02
N ASP A 84 -8.84 -23.92 -0.17
CA ASP A 84 -8.17 -25.16 -0.61
C ASP A 84 -6.90 -25.53 0.19
N GLY A 85 -6.93 -25.31 1.51
CA GLY A 85 -5.80 -25.57 2.39
C GLY A 85 -4.63 -24.59 2.27
N LYS A 86 -4.75 -23.55 1.44
CA LYS A 86 -3.75 -22.49 1.26
C LYS A 86 -4.18 -21.22 1.97
N ASN A 87 -3.22 -20.51 2.55
CA ASN A 87 -3.48 -19.19 3.11
C ASN A 87 -3.71 -18.18 1.98
N LYS A 88 -4.73 -17.34 2.12
CA LYS A 88 -5.05 -16.23 1.22
C LYS A 88 -5.19 -14.96 2.04
N ILE A 89 -4.44 -13.93 1.68
CA ILE A 89 -4.58 -12.58 2.23
C ILE A 89 -5.84 -11.98 1.62
N GLN A 90 -6.83 -11.73 2.46
CA GLN A 90 -8.09 -11.12 2.04
C GLN A 90 -7.94 -9.60 2.01
N TRP A 91 -7.46 -9.03 3.12
CA TRP A 91 -7.19 -7.61 3.20
C TRP A 91 -6.12 -7.29 4.24
N ILE A 92 -5.55 -6.09 4.12
CA ILE A 92 -4.63 -5.50 5.08
C ILE A 92 -5.20 -4.16 5.53
N THR A 93 -5.40 -3.98 6.83
CA THR A 93 -5.82 -2.68 7.38
C THR A 93 -4.64 -1.72 7.40
N LEU A 94 -4.90 -0.41 7.25
CA LEU A 94 -3.84 0.59 7.20
C LEU A 94 -3.90 1.49 8.43
N ALA A 95 -2.92 1.34 9.33
CA ALA A 95 -2.84 2.09 10.59
C ALA A 95 -2.94 3.60 10.36
N GLY A 96 -3.71 4.29 11.22
CA GLY A 96 -3.86 5.74 11.11
C GLY A 96 -4.80 6.20 9.98
N SER A 97 -5.46 5.28 9.29
CA SER A 97 -6.40 5.60 8.20
C SER A 97 -7.73 4.84 8.33
N LYS A 98 -8.73 5.24 7.54
CA LYS A 98 -9.99 4.50 7.37
C LYS A 98 -9.93 3.54 6.17
N ASN A 99 -8.74 3.20 5.69
CA ASN A 99 -8.57 2.40 4.47
C ASN A 99 -8.04 1.01 4.80
N LYS A 100 -8.49 0.04 4.02
CA LYS A 100 -7.92 -1.30 3.92
C LYS A 100 -7.54 -1.56 2.47
N VAL A 101 -6.56 -2.43 2.26
CA VAL A 101 -6.20 -2.94 0.94
C VAL A 101 -6.78 -4.33 0.81
N VAL A 102 -7.68 -4.54 -0.14
CA VAL A 102 -8.30 -5.83 -0.45
C VAL A 102 -7.59 -6.45 -1.64
N PHE A 103 -7.31 -7.74 -1.56
CA PHE A 103 -6.64 -8.51 -2.62
C PHE A 103 -7.65 -9.36 -3.38
N GLU A 104 -7.54 -9.36 -4.71
CA GLU A 104 -8.45 -10.08 -5.63
C GLU A 104 -7.84 -11.37 -6.17
#